data_AF-A0A3S4K2D7-F1
#
_entry.id   AF-A0A3S4K2D7-F1
#
_cell.length_a   1.000
_cell.length_b   1.000
_cell.length_c   1.000
_cell.angle_alpha   90.00
_cell.angle_beta   90.00
_cell.angle_gamma   90.00
#
_symmetry.space_group_name_H-M   'P 1'
#
loop_
_entity.id
_entity.type
_entity.pdbx_description
1 polymer ?
#
loop_
_entity_poly.entity_id
_entity_poly.type
_entity_poly.pdbx_seq_one_letter_code
_entity_poly.pdbx_strand_id
1 'polypeptide(L)'
;MPVSPPAFNPVQQIWAQSCAEYPLAQEIGRHWQRHVMQAAPLNEALFMALLFSMIRIPDPIRDTHQRAQKLRLEVARLVLRFREKGNVRFSDEQGLNDQLYVHLSQALNRSLFTIGIDNTLPEEFNRLYPRLVRTTREALAGFEAEYGIRFSEEERGLVAVIFGAWLMQDNDLHEKQIVLLADKNDALETYIEQQLRELTLLPLNIKRVSTQAFQKEGCPRGVALIVTLTPRRYRSSHRR
;
A
#
# COMPACT_ATOMS: atom_id res chain seq x y z
N MET A 1 25.14 7.29 -30.97
CA MET A 1 23.84 7.16 -31.69
C MET A 1 22.88 8.15 -31.09
N PRO A 2 22.10 8.93 -31.88
CA PRO A 2 21.07 9.77 -31.30
C PRO A 2 20.04 8.85 -30.63
N VAL A 3 19.83 9.04 -29.33
CA VAL A 3 18.80 8.32 -28.58
C VAL A 3 17.47 8.82 -29.12
N SER A 4 16.73 7.95 -29.82
CA SER A 4 15.38 8.30 -30.26
C SER A 4 14.46 8.37 -29.05
N PRO A 5 13.57 9.36 -28.94
CA PRO A 5 12.63 9.45 -27.84
C PRO A 5 11.74 8.21 -27.81
N PRO A 6 11.30 7.76 -26.62
CA PRO A 6 10.47 6.57 -26.49
C PRO A 6 9.18 6.71 -27.30
N ALA A 7 8.74 5.59 -27.90
CA ALA A 7 7.47 5.54 -28.59
C ALA A 7 6.33 5.41 -27.57
N PHE A 8 5.36 6.33 -27.64
CA PHE A 8 4.17 6.31 -26.78
C PHE A 8 2.98 5.72 -27.52
N ASN A 9 2.26 4.80 -26.88
CA ASN A 9 0.98 4.32 -27.42
C ASN A 9 -0.12 5.41 -27.32
N PRO A 10 -1.27 5.29 -28.02
CA PRO A 10 -2.29 6.33 -28.02
C PRO A 10 -2.81 6.72 -26.62
N VAL A 11 -2.94 5.76 -25.71
CA VAL A 11 -3.38 6.01 -24.32
C VAL A 11 -2.35 6.85 -23.57
N GLN A 12 -1.07 6.49 -23.69
CA GLN A 12 0.06 7.22 -23.11
C GLN A 12 0.20 8.63 -23.68
N GLN A 13 -0.05 8.81 -25.00
CA GLN A 13 -0.04 10.12 -25.63
C GLN A 13 -1.15 11.02 -25.06
N ILE A 14 -2.39 10.54 -25.02
CA ILE A 14 -3.54 11.27 -24.45
C ILE A 14 -3.26 11.63 -22.98
N TRP A 15 -2.71 10.68 -22.22
CA TRP A 15 -2.37 10.89 -20.82
C TRP A 15 -1.31 11.98 -20.64
N ALA A 16 -0.18 11.88 -21.35
CA ALA A 16 0.90 12.86 -21.27
C ALA A 16 0.45 14.24 -21.74
N GLN A 17 -0.40 14.33 -22.76
CA GLN A 17 -0.98 15.60 -23.23
C GLN A 17 -1.93 16.23 -22.21
N SER A 18 -2.58 15.41 -21.39
CA SER A 18 -3.47 15.88 -20.31
C SER A 18 -2.73 16.35 -19.05
N CYS A 19 -1.43 16.07 -18.93
CA CYS A 19 -0.64 16.47 -17.76
C CYS A 19 -0.49 17.99 -17.69
N ALA A 20 -0.49 18.53 -16.46
CA ALA A 20 -0.31 19.96 -16.22
C ALA A 20 1.06 20.48 -16.71
N GLU A 21 2.04 19.59 -16.81
CA GLU A 21 3.40 19.88 -17.27
C GLU A 21 3.53 19.91 -18.80
N TYR A 22 2.53 19.43 -19.54
CA TYR A 22 2.59 19.36 -21.01
C TYR A 22 2.71 20.72 -21.70
N PRO A 23 2.01 21.79 -21.30
CA PRO A 23 2.21 23.11 -21.88
C PRO A 23 3.65 23.61 -21.76
N LEU A 24 4.31 23.37 -20.62
CA LEU A 24 5.72 23.71 -20.41
C LEU A 24 6.63 22.89 -21.34
N ALA A 25 6.37 21.58 -21.48
CA ALA A 25 7.11 20.74 -22.40
C ALA A 25 6.97 21.20 -23.87
N GLN A 26 5.77 21.63 -24.28
CA GLN A 26 5.55 22.23 -25.60
C GLN A 26 6.32 23.55 -25.76
N GLU A 27 6.36 24.40 -24.74
CA GLU A 27 7.09 25.66 -24.79
C GLU A 27 8.60 25.44 -24.96
N ILE A 28 9.17 24.47 -24.25
CA ILE A 28 10.58 24.07 -24.41
C ILE A 28 10.83 23.55 -25.84
N GLY A 29 9.94 22.69 -26.36
CA GLY A 29 10.02 22.20 -27.73
C GLY A 29 9.98 23.32 -28.78
N ARG A 30 9.15 24.36 -28.58
CA ARG A 30 9.11 25.54 -29.46
C ARG A 30 10.41 26.34 -29.41
N HIS A 31 11.00 26.52 -28.22
CA HIS A 31 12.29 27.21 -28.09
C HIS A 31 13.41 26.45 -28.81
N TRP A 32 13.48 25.13 -28.65
CA TRP A 32 14.41 24.28 -29.40
C TRP A 32 14.23 24.46 -30.91
N GLN A 33 12.99 24.43 -31.41
CA GLN A 33 12.70 24.58 -32.83
C GLN A 33 13.21 25.91 -33.40
N ARG A 34 13.09 27.01 -32.65
CA ARG A 34 13.58 28.32 -33.08
C ARG A 34 15.11 28.37 -33.23
N HIS A 35 15.84 27.62 -32.41
CA HIS A 35 17.31 27.61 -32.42
C HIS A 35 17.92 26.56 -33.35
N VAL A 36 17.25 25.42 -33.54
CA VAL A 36 17.77 24.28 -34.32
C VAL A 36 17.14 24.19 -35.73
N MET A 37 16.15 25.03 -36.04
CA MET A 37 15.41 25.06 -37.32
C MET A 37 14.78 23.70 -37.71
N GLN A 38 14.50 22.86 -36.72
CA GLN A 38 13.81 21.58 -36.87
C GLN A 38 12.66 21.50 -35.86
N ALA A 39 11.49 21.01 -36.29
CA ALA A 39 10.37 20.82 -35.38
C ALA A 39 10.76 19.80 -34.30
N ALA A 40 10.55 20.14 -33.03
CA ALA A 40 10.70 19.19 -31.95
C ALA A 40 9.68 18.06 -32.17
N PRO A 41 10.11 16.77 -32.26
CA PRO A 41 9.20 15.66 -32.42
C PRO A 41 8.15 15.64 -31.30
N LEU A 42 6.91 15.26 -31.61
CA LEU A 42 5.84 15.14 -30.62
C LEU A 42 6.28 14.28 -29.42
N ASN A 43 7.00 13.18 -29.68
CA ASN A 43 7.50 12.29 -28.64
C ASN A 43 8.47 12.98 -27.66
N GLU A 44 9.22 14.01 -28.07
CA GLU A 44 10.07 14.77 -27.15
C GLU A 44 9.24 15.57 -26.16
N ALA A 45 8.19 16.25 -26.62
CA ALA A 45 7.29 17.00 -25.74
C ALA A 45 6.54 16.05 -24.78
N LEU A 46 6.11 14.89 -25.25
CA LEU A 46 5.46 13.87 -24.41
C LEU A 46 6.44 13.29 -23.37
N PHE A 47 7.68 13.04 -23.78
CA PHE A 47 8.73 12.55 -22.89
C PHE A 47 9.08 13.57 -21.80
N MET A 48 9.28 14.84 -22.17
CA MET A 48 9.51 15.92 -21.21
C MET A 48 8.35 16.09 -20.24
N ALA A 49 7.09 16.03 -20.73
CA ALA A 49 5.93 16.09 -19.86
C ALA A 49 5.91 14.94 -18.86
N LEU A 50 6.19 13.70 -19.29
CA LEU A 50 6.33 12.56 -18.39
C LEU A 50 7.45 12.77 -17.35
N LEU A 51 8.63 13.22 -17.76
CA LEU A 51 9.74 13.49 -16.85
C LEU A 51 9.36 14.53 -15.78
N PHE A 52 8.74 15.63 -16.19
CA PHE A 52 8.30 16.66 -15.25
C PHE A 52 7.21 16.14 -14.31
N SER A 53 6.25 15.36 -14.81
CA SER A 53 5.23 14.71 -13.97
C SER A 53 5.82 13.68 -13.00
N MET A 54 6.99 13.10 -13.30
CA MET A 54 7.70 12.15 -12.44
C MET A 54 8.55 12.82 -11.36
N ILE A 55 9.13 13.99 -11.66
CA ILE A 55 9.98 14.75 -10.71
C ILE A 55 9.12 15.64 -9.80
N ARG A 56 7.94 16.07 -10.25
CA ARG A 56 7.03 16.87 -9.44
C ARG A 56 6.53 16.06 -8.23
N ILE A 57 6.59 16.68 -7.06
CA ILE A 57 5.90 16.20 -5.86
C ILE A 57 4.45 16.74 -5.93
N PRO A 58 3.44 15.88 -6.04
CA PRO A 58 2.05 16.31 -6.04
C PRO A 58 1.68 17.03 -4.75
N ASP A 59 0.83 18.04 -4.84
CA ASP A 59 0.37 18.82 -3.69
C ASP A 59 -1.15 18.63 -3.53
N PRO A 60 -1.62 17.91 -2.50
CA PRO A 60 -3.03 17.60 -2.32
C PRO A 60 -3.90 18.84 -2.15
N ILE A 61 -3.33 19.94 -1.66
CA ILE A 61 -4.02 21.22 -1.39
C ILE A 61 -3.99 22.11 -2.63
N ARG A 62 -2.83 22.26 -3.27
CA ARG A 62 -2.63 23.24 -4.35
C ARG A 62 -3.01 22.72 -5.74
N ASP A 63 -3.05 21.41 -5.95
CA ASP A 63 -3.40 20.84 -7.24
C ASP A 63 -4.90 20.99 -7.53
N THR A 64 -5.31 22.06 -8.21
CA THR A 64 -6.73 22.38 -8.44
C THR A 64 -7.29 21.91 -9.77
N HIS A 65 -6.45 21.38 -10.67
CA HIS A 65 -6.84 20.91 -11.99
C HIS A 65 -7.78 19.69 -11.95
N GLN A 66 -8.61 19.51 -12.99
CA GLN A 66 -9.67 18.49 -13.05
C GLN A 66 -9.18 17.06 -12.75
N ARG A 67 -7.98 16.70 -13.23
CA ARG A 67 -7.40 15.36 -12.99
C ARG A 67 -7.02 15.15 -11.53
N ALA A 68 -6.46 16.15 -10.85
CA ALA A 68 -6.22 16.09 -9.41
C ALA A 68 -7.54 15.94 -8.62
N GLN A 69 -8.59 16.65 -9.04
CA GLN A 69 -9.92 16.49 -8.44
C GLN A 69 -10.46 15.07 -8.61
N LYS A 70 -10.37 14.51 -9.83
CA LYS A 70 -10.76 13.10 -10.09
C LYS A 70 -9.94 12.13 -9.23
N LEU A 71 -8.62 12.33 -9.15
CA LEU A 71 -7.74 11.48 -8.36
C LEU A 71 -8.09 11.53 -6.87
N ARG A 72 -8.32 12.72 -6.29
CA ARG A 72 -8.76 12.85 -4.89
C ARG A 72 -10.07 12.10 -4.63
N LEU A 73 -11.04 12.16 -5.55
CA LEU A 73 -12.28 11.41 -5.41
C LEU A 73 -12.04 9.89 -5.44
N GLU A 74 -11.14 9.40 -6.31
CA GLU A 74 -10.80 7.98 -6.33
C GLU A 74 -10.01 7.53 -5.11
N VAL A 75 -9.15 8.39 -4.56
CA VAL A 75 -8.44 8.14 -3.30
C VAL A 75 -9.45 8.04 -2.15
N ALA A 76 -10.40 8.97 -2.05
CA ALA A 76 -11.45 8.91 -1.03
C ALA A 76 -12.29 7.63 -1.15
N ARG A 77 -12.65 7.22 -2.37
CA ARG A 77 -13.32 5.93 -2.62
C ARG A 77 -12.47 4.74 -2.22
N LEU A 78 -11.16 4.77 -2.49
CA LEU A 78 -10.22 3.72 -2.08
C LEU A 78 -10.17 3.59 -0.56
N VAL A 79 -10.02 4.70 0.16
CA VAL A 79 -10.03 4.73 1.63
C VAL A 79 -11.34 4.17 2.18
N LEU A 80 -12.49 4.58 1.62
CA LEU A 80 -13.80 4.05 2.01
C LEU A 80 -13.88 2.53 1.83
N ARG A 81 -13.53 2.00 0.65
CA ARG A 81 -13.53 0.55 0.39
C ARG A 81 -12.61 -0.21 1.34
N PHE A 82 -11.44 0.36 1.64
CA PHE A 82 -10.51 -0.24 2.60
C PHE A 82 -11.12 -0.30 4.00
N ARG A 83 -11.75 0.79 4.46
CA ARG A 83 -12.41 0.84 5.77
C ARG A 83 -13.53 -0.18 5.91
N GLU A 84 -14.37 -0.31 4.88
CA GLU A 84 -15.49 -1.26 4.87
C GLU A 84 -14.99 -2.72 4.91
N LYS A 85 -14.01 -3.06 4.07
CA LYS A 85 -13.43 -4.41 4.03
C LYS A 85 -12.60 -4.74 5.27
N GLY A 86 -11.86 -3.76 5.77
CA GLY A 86 -11.02 -3.87 6.95
C GLY A 86 -11.80 -3.82 8.27
N ASN A 87 -13.01 -3.28 8.24
CA ASN A 87 -13.81 -2.90 9.41
C ASN A 87 -13.00 -2.03 10.39
N VAL A 88 -12.40 -0.96 9.87
CA VAL A 88 -11.53 -0.04 10.63
C VAL A 88 -11.98 1.41 10.51
N ARG A 89 -11.47 2.21 11.45
CA ARG A 89 -11.58 3.67 11.43
C ARG A 89 -10.17 4.24 11.46
N PHE A 90 -9.99 5.33 10.73
CA PHE A 90 -8.79 6.15 10.82
C PHE A 90 -9.10 7.36 11.69
N SER A 91 -8.16 7.69 12.55
CA SER A 91 -8.22 8.89 13.39
C SER A 91 -7.91 10.15 12.58
N ASP A 92 -6.85 10.11 11.76
CA ASP A 92 -6.52 11.13 10.77
C ASP A 92 -6.79 10.62 9.34
N GLU A 93 -8.08 10.61 8.96
CA GLU A 93 -8.47 10.20 7.61
C GLU A 93 -8.04 11.23 6.54
N GLN A 94 -7.95 12.51 6.88
CA GLN A 94 -7.55 13.55 5.94
C GLN A 94 -6.08 13.40 5.57
N GLY A 95 -5.18 13.24 6.54
CA GLY A 95 -3.76 12.98 6.28
C GLY A 95 -3.55 11.70 5.48
N LEU A 96 -4.36 10.66 5.71
CA LEU A 96 -4.31 9.42 4.92
C LEU A 96 -4.67 9.68 3.45
N ASN A 97 -5.75 10.42 3.20
CA ASN A 97 -6.16 10.79 1.84
C ASN A 97 -5.06 11.61 1.14
N ASP A 98 -4.45 12.55 1.85
CA ASP A 98 -3.40 13.40 1.31
C ASP A 98 -2.14 12.60 0.96
N GLN A 99 -1.70 11.70 1.85
CA GLN A 99 -0.55 10.83 1.59
C GLN A 99 -0.81 9.85 0.44
N LEU A 100 -1.99 9.24 0.40
CA LEU A 100 -2.38 8.35 -0.69
C LEU A 100 -2.49 9.10 -2.02
N TYR A 101 -2.99 10.34 -2.02
CA TYR A 101 -3.01 11.18 -3.21
C TYR A 101 -1.61 11.41 -3.77
N VAL A 102 -0.66 11.79 -2.92
CA VAL A 102 0.74 12.02 -3.32
C VAL A 102 1.33 10.76 -3.95
N HIS A 103 1.23 9.62 -3.25
CA HIS A 103 1.78 8.36 -3.72
C HIS A 103 1.10 7.87 -5.01
N LEU A 104 -0.23 7.83 -5.06
CA LEU A 104 -0.99 7.29 -6.19
C LEU A 104 -0.88 8.17 -7.42
N SER A 105 -0.74 9.49 -7.29
CA SER A 105 -0.47 10.37 -8.43
C SER A 105 0.82 9.97 -9.15
N GLN A 106 1.85 9.59 -8.40
CA GLN A 106 3.13 9.16 -8.97
C GLN A 106 3.07 7.71 -9.46
N ALA A 107 2.46 6.80 -8.68
CA ALA A 107 2.31 5.38 -9.04
C ALA A 107 1.49 5.18 -10.32
N LEU A 108 0.50 6.04 -10.56
CA LEU A 108 -0.33 6.02 -11.75
C LEU A 108 0.47 6.35 -13.01
N ASN A 109 1.35 7.35 -12.95
CA ASN A 109 2.29 7.63 -14.03
C ASN A 109 3.18 6.41 -14.26
N ARG A 110 3.81 5.87 -13.21
CA ARG A 110 4.68 4.69 -13.35
C ARG A 110 3.96 3.49 -13.99
N SER A 111 2.74 3.21 -13.57
CA SER A 111 1.94 2.09 -14.09
C SER A 111 1.57 2.28 -15.57
N LEU A 112 1.14 3.47 -15.98
CA LEU A 112 0.75 3.74 -17.37
C LEU A 112 1.93 3.71 -18.35
N PHE A 113 3.13 4.03 -17.88
CA PHE A 113 4.35 4.01 -18.69
C PHE A 113 5.23 2.78 -18.44
N THR A 114 4.73 1.79 -17.67
CA THR A 114 5.44 0.53 -17.36
C THR A 114 6.83 0.78 -16.76
N ILE A 115 6.93 1.78 -15.89
CA ILE A 115 8.14 2.11 -15.14
C ILE A 115 8.08 1.32 -13.83
N GLY A 116 8.96 0.34 -13.68
CA GLY A 116 9.06 -0.45 -12.45
C GLY A 116 9.65 0.37 -11.29
N ILE A 117 9.37 -0.07 -10.07
CA ILE A 117 10.08 0.35 -8.87
C ILE A 117 10.75 -0.87 -8.26
N ASP A 118 11.99 -0.71 -7.80
CA ASP A 118 12.65 -1.73 -7.01
C ASP A 118 12.16 -1.63 -5.57
N ASN A 119 11.44 -2.64 -5.10
CA ASN A 119 11.05 -2.71 -3.70
C ASN A 119 11.38 -4.09 -3.11
N THR A 120 12.22 -4.10 -2.08
CA THR A 120 12.63 -5.30 -1.33
C THR A 120 11.67 -5.64 -0.18
N LEU A 121 10.66 -4.81 0.09
CA LEU A 121 9.67 -5.00 1.14
C LEU A 121 8.65 -6.15 0.99
N PRO A 122 8.34 -6.76 -0.18
CA PRO A 122 7.16 -7.61 -0.32
C PRO A 122 7.10 -8.84 0.59
N GLU A 123 8.18 -9.62 0.72
CA GLU A 123 8.06 -10.98 1.28
C GLU A 123 7.78 -10.99 2.79
N GLU A 124 8.56 -10.24 3.57
CA GLU A 124 8.37 -10.20 5.02
C GLU A 124 7.09 -9.46 5.40
N PHE A 125 6.76 -8.39 4.69
CA PHE A 125 5.53 -7.64 4.92
C PHE A 125 4.29 -8.50 4.62
N ASN A 126 4.29 -9.25 3.51
CA ASN A 126 3.21 -10.17 3.17
C ASN A 126 3.02 -11.26 4.23
N ARG A 127 4.11 -11.74 4.84
CA ARG A 127 4.06 -12.75 5.90
C ARG A 127 3.52 -12.18 7.22
N LEU A 128 3.95 -10.97 7.58
CA LEU A 128 3.57 -10.34 8.85
C LEU A 128 2.16 -9.73 8.82
N TYR A 129 1.74 -9.23 7.67
CA TYR A 129 0.48 -8.47 7.49
C TYR A 129 -0.41 -9.03 6.36
N PRO A 130 -0.71 -10.34 6.33
CA PRO A 130 -1.41 -10.96 5.20
C PRO A 130 -2.81 -10.38 4.96
N ARG A 131 -3.56 -10.11 6.05
CA ARG A 131 -4.88 -9.49 5.96
C ARG A 131 -4.82 -8.07 5.41
N LEU A 132 -3.83 -7.28 5.85
CA LEU A 132 -3.64 -5.89 5.40
C LEU A 132 -3.39 -5.85 3.89
N VAL A 133 -2.44 -6.64 3.42
CA VAL A 133 -2.09 -6.73 2.00
C VAL A 133 -3.29 -7.17 1.17
N ARG A 134 -4.00 -8.24 1.60
CA ARG A 134 -5.20 -8.70 0.89
C ARG A 134 -6.28 -7.61 0.82
N THR A 135 -6.54 -6.95 1.94
CA THR A 135 -7.55 -5.89 2.04
C THR A 135 -7.21 -4.71 1.13
N THR A 136 -5.94 -4.28 1.13
CA THR A 136 -5.42 -3.24 0.23
C THR A 136 -5.62 -3.62 -1.23
N ARG A 137 -5.21 -4.84 -1.62
CA ARG A 137 -5.37 -5.34 -3.00
C ARG A 137 -6.83 -5.33 -3.45
N GLU A 138 -7.73 -5.80 -2.59
CA GLU A 138 -9.16 -5.80 -2.90
C GLU A 138 -9.75 -4.39 -2.96
N ALA A 139 -9.30 -3.46 -2.13
CA ALA A 139 -9.75 -2.07 -2.16
C ALA A 139 -9.23 -1.32 -3.40
N LEU A 140 -8.03 -1.66 -3.88
CA LEU A 140 -7.42 -1.11 -5.08
C LEU A 140 -8.11 -1.55 -6.38
N ALA A 141 -8.78 -2.70 -6.40
CA ALA A 141 -9.41 -3.23 -7.62
C ALA A 141 -10.36 -2.21 -8.31
N GLY A 142 -11.13 -1.45 -7.53
CA GLY A 142 -12.00 -0.40 -8.08
C GLY A 142 -11.22 0.79 -8.65
N PHE A 143 -10.08 1.14 -8.04
CA PHE A 143 -9.20 2.22 -8.53
C PHE A 143 -8.50 1.79 -9.83
N GLU A 144 -7.95 0.58 -9.86
CA GLU A 144 -7.32 -0.02 -11.04
C GLU A 144 -8.28 -0.07 -12.23
N ALA A 145 -9.53 -0.47 -11.99
CA ALA A 145 -10.57 -0.50 -13.01
C ALA A 145 -10.90 0.89 -13.57
N GLU A 146 -11.03 1.91 -12.72
CA GLU A 146 -11.34 3.29 -13.14
C GLU A 146 -10.27 3.88 -14.07
N TYR A 147 -9.01 3.57 -13.81
CA TYR A 147 -7.88 4.07 -14.61
C TYR A 147 -7.44 3.12 -15.72
N GLY A 148 -8.02 1.92 -15.82
CA GLY A 148 -7.63 0.91 -16.79
C GLY A 148 -6.19 0.42 -16.62
N ILE A 149 -5.68 0.39 -15.39
CA ILE A 149 -4.32 -0.03 -15.06
C ILE A 149 -4.31 -1.26 -14.16
N ARG A 150 -3.13 -1.86 -13.99
CA ARG A 150 -2.84 -2.77 -12.88
C ARG A 150 -1.57 -2.31 -12.20
N PHE A 151 -1.65 -2.08 -10.90
CA PHE A 151 -0.48 -1.83 -10.10
C PHE A 151 0.35 -3.11 -9.99
N SER A 152 1.67 -2.94 -9.93
CA SER A 152 2.57 -4.04 -9.59
C SER A 152 2.42 -4.43 -8.12
N GLU A 153 2.99 -5.57 -7.73
CA GLU A 153 2.94 -6.00 -6.32
C GLU A 153 3.70 -5.02 -5.41
N GLU A 154 4.74 -4.38 -5.93
CA GLU A 154 5.53 -3.38 -5.20
C GLU A 154 4.71 -2.13 -4.87
N GLU A 155 3.95 -1.61 -5.84
CA GLU A 155 3.06 -0.46 -5.63
C GLU A 155 1.93 -0.81 -4.66
N ARG A 156 1.31 -1.99 -4.83
CA ARG A 156 0.29 -2.50 -3.90
C ARG A 156 0.84 -2.63 -2.48
N GLY A 157 2.07 -3.12 -2.35
CA GLY A 157 2.78 -3.21 -1.08
C GLY A 157 2.99 -1.85 -0.43
N LEU A 158 3.43 -0.83 -1.19
CA LEU A 158 3.59 0.54 -0.67
C LEU A 158 2.26 1.14 -0.21
N VAL A 159 1.17 0.95 -0.96
CA VAL A 159 -0.17 1.39 -0.52
C VAL A 159 -0.57 0.67 0.78
N ALA A 160 -0.27 -0.62 0.92
CA ALA A 160 -0.54 -1.36 2.14
C ALA A 160 0.29 -0.84 3.33
N VAL A 161 1.55 -0.44 3.11
CA VAL A 161 2.40 0.21 4.12
C VAL A 161 1.79 1.54 4.57
N ILE A 162 1.30 2.37 3.64
CA ILE A 162 0.63 3.64 3.98
C ILE A 162 -0.60 3.39 4.86
N PHE A 163 -1.47 2.45 4.48
CA PHE A 163 -2.62 2.10 5.33
C PHE A 163 -2.19 1.57 6.70
N GLY A 164 -1.16 0.70 6.74
CA GLY A 164 -0.62 0.15 7.98
C GLY A 164 -0.09 1.24 8.91
N ALA A 165 0.66 2.22 8.39
CA ALA A 165 1.18 3.34 9.16
C ALA A 165 0.06 4.17 9.80
N TRP A 166 -1.01 4.48 9.05
CA TRP A 166 -2.14 5.24 9.58
C TRP A 166 -2.99 4.47 10.60
N LEU A 167 -3.06 3.14 10.48
CA LEU A 167 -3.69 2.31 11.51
C LEU A 167 -2.90 2.30 12.83
N MET A 168 -1.61 2.63 12.79
CA MET A 168 -0.70 2.63 13.93
C MET A 168 -0.53 4.01 14.60
N GLN A 169 -0.92 5.12 13.96
CA GLN A 169 -0.61 6.48 14.43
C GLN A 169 -1.21 6.87 15.79
N ASP A 170 -2.46 6.49 16.08
CA ASP A 170 -3.16 6.92 17.32
C ASP A 170 -3.52 5.79 18.28
N ASN A 171 -3.18 4.56 17.91
CA ASN A 171 -3.37 3.48 18.83
C ASN A 171 -2.12 3.37 19.73
N ASP A 172 -2.33 3.40 21.04
CA ASP A 172 -1.51 2.69 22.03
C ASP A 172 -1.54 1.15 21.79
N LEU A 173 -1.51 0.73 20.52
CA LEU A 173 -1.37 -0.64 20.06
C LEU A 173 0.04 -1.08 20.38
N HIS A 174 0.24 -1.34 21.66
CA HIS A 174 1.11 -2.42 22.06
C HIS A 174 0.69 -3.61 21.20
N GLU A 175 1.61 -4.12 20.37
CA GLU A 175 1.39 -5.35 19.63
C GLU A 175 0.76 -6.37 20.58
N LYS A 176 -0.45 -6.83 20.24
CA LYS A 176 -1.15 -7.75 21.13
C LYS A 176 -0.31 -9.02 21.23
N GLN A 177 0.24 -9.24 22.42
CA GLN A 177 1.05 -10.42 22.66
C GLN A 177 0.12 -11.63 22.80
N ILE A 178 0.29 -12.61 21.92
CA ILE A 178 -0.41 -13.89 21.94
C ILE A 178 0.58 -14.97 22.32
N VAL A 179 0.20 -15.86 23.23
CA VAL A 179 0.98 -17.06 23.53
C VAL A 179 0.30 -18.25 22.88
N LEU A 180 1.02 -18.94 21.99
CA LEU A 180 0.61 -20.21 21.43
C LEU A 180 1.29 -21.33 22.23
N LEU A 181 0.49 -22.14 22.92
CA LEU A 181 0.98 -23.34 23.58
C LEU A 181 1.25 -24.41 22.52
N ALA A 182 2.52 -24.56 22.22
CA ALA A 182 3.09 -25.43 21.20
C ALA A 182 3.66 -26.69 21.85
N ASP A 183 3.45 -27.86 21.25
CA ASP A 183 4.03 -29.10 21.80
C ASP A 183 4.90 -29.79 20.75
N LYS A 184 4.32 -30.49 19.76
CA LYS A 184 5.12 -31.29 18.79
C LYS A 184 4.61 -31.22 17.33
N ASN A 185 3.78 -30.25 16.96
CA ASN A 185 3.21 -30.20 15.61
C ASN A 185 3.46 -28.86 14.93
N ASP A 186 4.69 -28.65 14.45
CA ASP A 186 5.14 -27.42 13.80
C ASP A 186 4.26 -27.00 12.62
N ALA A 187 3.71 -27.95 11.86
CA ALA A 187 2.84 -27.68 10.72
C ALA A 187 1.50 -27.08 11.17
N LEU A 188 0.86 -27.67 12.19
CA LEU A 188 -0.37 -27.16 12.77
C LEU A 188 -0.15 -25.82 13.46
N GLU A 189 0.97 -25.67 14.17
CA GLU A 189 1.33 -24.42 14.84
C GLU A 189 1.53 -23.28 13.85
N THR A 190 2.28 -23.53 12.77
CA THR A 190 2.50 -22.54 11.70
C THR A 190 1.18 -22.17 11.00
N TYR A 191 0.31 -23.16 10.75
CA TYR A 191 -1.02 -22.91 10.21
C TYR A 191 -1.85 -22.00 11.13
N ILE A 192 -1.88 -22.27 12.44
CA ILE A 192 -2.62 -21.46 13.42
C ILE A 192 -2.06 -20.05 13.50
N GLU A 193 -0.74 -19.89 13.51
CA GLU A 193 -0.13 -18.56 13.49
C GLU A 193 -0.59 -17.76 12.28
N GLN A 194 -0.62 -18.37 11.10
CA GLN A 194 -1.11 -17.72 9.89
C GLN A 194 -2.58 -17.35 10.02
N GLN A 195 -3.42 -18.25 10.54
CA GLN A 195 -4.84 -17.94 10.78
C GLN A 195 -5.03 -16.80 11.80
N LEU A 196 -4.24 -16.75 12.86
CA LEU A 196 -4.28 -15.67 13.84
C LEU A 196 -3.92 -14.32 13.20
N ARG A 197 -2.86 -14.28 12.38
CA ARG A 197 -2.48 -13.07 11.63
C ARG A 197 -3.54 -12.62 10.64
N GLU A 198 -4.33 -13.55 10.11
CA GLU A 198 -5.47 -13.25 9.23
C GLU A 198 -6.67 -12.62 9.97
N LEU A 199 -6.71 -12.68 11.30
CA LEU A 199 -7.77 -12.06 12.11
C LEU A 199 -7.55 -10.57 12.35
N THR A 200 -6.37 -10.02 12.08
CA THR A 200 -6.07 -8.61 12.34
C THR A 200 -5.35 -7.96 11.16
N LEU A 201 -5.57 -6.66 10.95
CA LEU A 201 -4.81 -5.88 9.96
C LEU A 201 -3.43 -5.46 10.49
N LEU A 202 -3.24 -5.56 11.79
CA LEU A 202 -2.08 -5.06 12.52
C LEU A 202 -1.28 -6.23 13.11
N PRO A 203 0.01 -6.03 13.39
CA PRO A 203 0.90 -7.13 13.71
C PRO A 203 0.53 -7.74 15.06
N LEU A 204 0.68 -9.06 15.12
CA LEU A 204 0.55 -9.83 16.35
C LEU A 204 1.94 -10.32 16.75
N ASN A 205 2.26 -10.13 18.03
CA ASN A 205 3.45 -10.69 18.65
C ASN A 205 3.10 -12.08 19.20
N ILE A 206 3.31 -13.11 18.37
CA ILE A 206 2.98 -14.49 18.72
C ILE A 206 4.22 -15.18 19.28
N LYS A 207 4.17 -15.62 20.54
CA LYS A 207 5.22 -16.40 21.20
C LYS A 207 4.79 -17.86 21.30
N ARG A 208 5.56 -18.76 20.70
CA ARG A 208 5.42 -20.21 20.91
C ARG A 208 6.07 -20.58 22.25
N VAL A 209 5.29 -21.20 23.14
CA VAL A 209 5.76 -21.64 24.46
C VAL A 209 5.32 -23.07 24.68
N SER A 210 6.21 -23.93 25.20
CA SER A 210 5.82 -25.30 25.50
C SER A 210 4.83 -25.37 26.66
N THR A 211 3.91 -26.35 26.62
CA THR A 211 2.95 -26.53 27.72
C THR A 211 3.65 -26.72 29.07
N GLN A 212 4.80 -27.40 29.07
CA GLN A 212 5.60 -27.62 30.28
C GLN A 212 6.27 -26.34 30.79
N ALA A 213 6.84 -25.51 29.91
CA ALA A 213 7.44 -24.23 30.30
C ALA A 213 6.38 -23.29 30.86
N PHE A 214 5.21 -23.21 30.21
CA PHE A 214 4.09 -22.40 30.67
C PHE A 214 3.56 -22.83 32.05
N GLN A 215 3.55 -24.13 32.36
CA GLN A 215 3.14 -24.61 33.69
C GLN A 215 4.13 -24.24 34.79
N LYS A 216 5.43 -24.13 34.48
CA LYS A 216 6.48 -23.77 35.45
C LYS A 216 6.58 -22.27 35.66
N GLU A 217 6.57 -21.50 34.59
CA GLU A 217 6.88 -20.06 34.60
C GLU A 217 5.62 -19.18 34.60
N GLY A 218 4.45 -19.77 34.30
CA GLY A 218 3.18 -19.06 34.21
C GLY A 218 3.04 -18.24 32.93
N CYS A 219 2.02 -17.37 32.90
CA CYS A 219 1.76 -16.52 31.75
C CYS A 219 2.70 -15.31 31.74
N PRO A 220 3.41 -15.04 30.63
CA PRO A 220 4.17 -13.80 30.47
C PRO A 220 3.29 -12.56 30.71
N ARG A 221 3.89 -11.48 31.22
CA ARG A 221 3.17 -10.21 31.39
C ARG A 221 2.78 -9.62 30.03
N GLY A 222 1.64 -8.94 29.97
CA GLY A 222 1.16 -8.27 28.76
C GLY A 222 0.51 -9.18 27.71
N VAL A 223 0.26 -10.46 28.03
CA VAL A 223 -0.43 -11.39 27.12
C VAL A 223 -1.92 -11.06 27.04
N ALA A 224 -2.39 -10.77 25.83
CA ALA A 224 -3.78 -10.49 25.53
C ALA A 224 -4.61 -11.78 25.30
N LEU A 225 -3.98 -12.85 24.81
CA LEU A 225 -4.65 -14.11 24.49
C LEU A 225 -3.69 -15.30 24.61
N ILE A 226 -4.18 -16.42 25.15
CA ILE A 226 -3.49 -17.72 25.15
C ILE A 226 -4.28 -18.67 24.25
N VAL A 227 -3.61 -19.30 23.29
CA VAL A 227 -4.17 -20.32 22.40
C VAL A 227 -3.57 -21.67 22.77
N THR A 228 -4.41 -22.68 22.98
CA THR A 228 -3.98 -24.04 23.33
C THR A 228 -4.65 -25.06 22.45
N LEU A 229 -3.87 -26.04 22.00
CA LEU A 229 -4.32 -27.15 21.13
C LEU A 229 -4.77 -28.38 21.92
N THR A 230 -4.55 -28.37 23.23
CA THR A 230 -4.98 -29.44 24.14
C THR A 230 -6.21 -28.98 24.93
N PRO A 231 -7.27 -29.82 25.06
CA PRO A 231 -8.42 -29.47 25.85
C PRO A 231 -8.01 -29.24 27.31
N ARG A 232 -8.15 -28.00 27.80
CA ARG A 232 -8.04 -27.74 29.24
C ARG A 232 -9.23 -28.38 29.93
N ARG A 233 -8.99 -29.44 30.73
CA ARG A 233 -9.95 -29.86 31.76
C ARG A 233 -10.09 -28.72 32.76
N TYR A 234 -11.18 -27.97 32.68
CA TYR A 234 -11.56 -27.00 33.69
C TYR A 234 -11.78 -27.75 35.01
N ARG A 235 -10.79 -27.72 35.92
CA ARG A 235 -11.00 -28.13 37.30
C ARG A 235 -11.55 -26.91 38.03
N SER A 236 -12.87 -26.86 38.14
CA SER A 236 -13.58 -25.95 39.04
C SER A 236 -13.11 -26.21 40.47
N SER A 237 -12.22 -25.36 40.99
CA SER A 237 -11.84 -25.34 42.40
C SER A 237 -12.96 -24.69 43.20
N HIS A 238 -14.01 -25.46 43.50
CA HIS A 238 -14.75 -25.24 44.74
C HIS A 238 -13.99 -25.98 45.85
N ARG A 239 -13.27 -25.23 46.68
CA ARG A 239 -12.95 -25.68 48.03
C ARG A 239 -13.39 -24.58 49.00
N ARG A 240 -14.40 -24.96 49.79
CA ARG A 240 -14.65 -24.43 51.14
C ARG A 240 -13.50 -24.85 52.05
#